data_AF-A0A8T8SPU4-F1
#
_entry.id   AF-A0A8T8SPU4-F1
#
_cell.length_a   1.000
_cell.length_b   1.000
_cell.length_c   1.000
_cell.angle_alpha   90.00
_cell.angle_beta   90.00
_cell.angle_gamma   90.00
#
_symmetry.space_group_name_H-M   'P 1'
#
loop_
_entity.id
_entity.type
_entity.pdbx_description
1 polymer ?
#
loop_
_entity_poly.entity_id
_entity_poly.type
_entity_poly.pdbx_seq_one_letter_code
_entity_poly.pdbx_strand_id
1 'polypeptide(L)'
;DAGAAIDSDLWWDAKTYGYGGSAVGPTALGSSGISTLDVLDATIAWIEARYPKVQRIVLVGHSLGGQLLQRYGLLRHDGQSTRSRLDFIIMNAATYAYPVKARPVPFNATSCPTFDTWPFGFASPSSLPPYSAADLASLGTKGLHTRFATRNVHIALGSNDLDSGTKLCESLAQGSYHLSRGRFYTAALINATGGAAAYTAAGGNNRFQSSVGQGQAGLPASWTYDIIAGCSHSQECMYQSTMGIKRIMLDGFSATASRKRASRLETLLGMDQDED
;
A
#
# COMPACT_ATOMS: atom_id res chain seq x y z
N ASP A 1 33.09 9.53 -1.26
CA ASP A 1 32.33 8.57 -2.07
C ASP A 1 31.13 8.06 -1.31
N ALA A 2 29.99 8.74 -1.44
CA ALA A 2 28.73 8.33 -0.84
C ALA A 2 27.79 7.86 -1.97
N GLY A 3 27.49 6.57 -2.01
CA GLY A 3 26.29 6.04 -2.69
C GLY A 3 26.24 6.08 -4.22
N ALA A 4 27.36 6.10 -4.93
CA ALA A 4 27.33 5.83 -6.37
C ALA A 4 26.92 4.37 -6.61
N ALA A 5 26.04 4.13 -7.58
CA ALA A 5 25.68 2.79 -7.98
C ALA A 5 26.91 2.04 -8.50
N ILE A 6 27.04 0.76 -8.13
CA ILE A 6 28.11 -0.13 -8.59
C ILE A 6 27.55 -1.19 -9.55
N ASP A 7 28.43 -1.85 -10.30
CA ASP A 7 28.04 -2.81 -11.35
C ASP A 7 27.23 -4.00 -10.86
N SER A 8 27.25 -4.28 -9.54
CA SER A 8 26.45 -5.34 -8.91
C SER A 8 25.08 -4.89 -8.41
N ASP A 9 24.76 -3.60 -8.47
CA ASP A 9 23.51 -3.08 -7.91
C ASP A 9 22.31 -3.45 -8.78
N LEU A 10 21.29 -4.01 -8.14
CA LEU A 10 20.02 -4.29 -8.79
C LEU A 10 19.32 -2.99 -9.17
N TRP A 11 18.78 -2.94 -10.40
CA TRP A 11 18.01 -1.79 -10.87
C TRP A 11 16.75 -2.22 -11.64
N TRP A 12 15.76 -1.33 -11.63
CA TRP A 12 14.45 -1.53 -12.25
C TRP A 12 14.08 -0.32 -13.11
N ASP A 13 13.16 -0.52 -14.05
CA ASP A 13 12.49 0.62 -14.69
C ASP A 13 11.72 1.43 -13.65
N ALA A 14 11.68 2.75 -13.86
CA ALA A 14 11.04 3.72 -12.97
C ALA A 14 9.57 3.42 -12.66
N LYS A 15 8.89 2.61 -13.47
CA LYS A 15 7.50 2.19 -13.23
C LYS A 15 7.40 0.78 -12.64
N THR A 16 8.21 -0.16 -13.14
CA THR A 16 8.03 -1.58 -12.82
C THR A 16 8.41 -1.91 -11.39
N TYR A 17 9.31 -1.13 -10.76
CA TYR A 17 9.63 -1.32 -9.35
C TYR A 17 8.37 -1.17 -8.48
N GLY A 18 7.50 -0.19 -8.76
CA GLY A 18 6.25 0.04 -8.04
C GLY A 18 5.15 -1.01 -8.31
N TYR A 19 5.41 -1.92 -9.26
CA TYR A 19 4.53 -3.02 -9.65
C TYR A 19 5.05 -4.37 -9.16
N GLY A 20 6.17 -4.40 -8.42
CA GLY A 20 6.82 -5.64 -8.04
C GLY A 20 7.47 -6.36 -9.21
N GLY A 21 7.85 -5.66 -10.29
CA GLY A 21 8.50 -6.25 -11.44
C GLY A 21 9.88 -6.83 -11.13
N SER A 22 10.38 -7.67 -12.05
CA SER A 22 11.75 -8.18 -12.01
C SER A 22 12.78 -7.08 -12.26
N ALA A 23 13.97 -7.23 -11.67
CA ALA A 23 15.10 -6.34 -11.92
C ALA A 23 15.54 -6.45 -13.38
N VAL A 24 15.88 -5.31 -13.97
CA VAL A 24 16.36 -5.22 -15.35
C VAL A 24 17.84 -5.61 -15.42
N GLY A 25 18.62 -5.33 -14.37
CA GLY A 25 20.03 -5.71 -14.33
C GLY A 25 20.60 -5.75 -12.91
N PRO A 26 21.84 -6.26 -12.75
CA PRO A 26 22.70 -6.82 -13.81
C PRO A 26 22.34 -8.27 -14.18
N THR A 27 21.94 -8.51 -15.42
CA THR A 27 21.40 -9.82 -15.88
C THR A 27 22.43 -10.95 -15.78
N ALA A 28 23.72 -10.64 -15.96
CA ALA A 28 24.82 -11.60 -15.81
C ALA A 28 24.91 -12.20 -14.40
N LEU A 29 24.34 -11.53 -13.38
CA LEU A 29 24.28 -12.01 -12.00
C LEU A 29 22.93 -12.65 -11.66
N GLY A 30 22.06 -12.91 -12.66
CA GLY A 30 20.76 -13.53 -12.44
C GLY A 30 19.67 -12.57 -11.93
N SER A 31 19.85 -11.26 -12.08
CA SER A 31 18.91 -10.25 -11.57
C SER A 31 17.47 -10.39 -12.10
N SER A 32 17.28 -10.95 -13.29
CA SER A 32 15.96 -11.06 -13.94
C SER A 32 14.96 -11.94 -13.16
N GLY A 33 15.44 -12.79 -12.25
CA GLY A 33 14.61 -13.57 -11.35
C GLY A 33 14.19 -12.84 -10.06
N ILE A 34 14.73 -11.64 -9.80
CA ILE A 34 14.57 -10.93 -8.53
C ILE A 34 13.54 -9.82 -8.69
N SER A 35 12.42 -9.92 -7.98
CA SER A 35 11.41 -8.88 -7.88
C SER A 35 11.82 -7.80 -6.86
N THR A 36 11.28 -6.59 -7.00
CA THR A 36 11.31 -5.60 -5.90
C THR A 36 10.68 -6.16 -4.61
N LEU A 37 9.76 -7.12 -4.72
CA LEU A 37 9.13 -7.77 -3.57
C LEU A 37 10.10 -8.70 -2.82
N ASP A 38 11.00 -9.39 -3.54
CA ASP A 38 12.08 -10.19 -2.94
C ASP A 38 13.03 -9.30 -2.14
N VAL A 39 13.33 -8.10 -2.64
CA VAL A 39 14.17 -7.12 -1.94
C VAL A 39 13.52 -6.63 -0.65
N LEU A 40 12.20 -6.42 -0.65
CA LEU A 40 11.47 -6.06 0.57
C LEU A 40 11.51 -7.18 1.61
N ASP A 41 11.37 -8.44 1.20
CA ASP A 41 11.52 -9.59 2.09
C ASP A 41 12.94 -9.68 2.67
N ALA A 42 13.97 -9.55 1.83
CA ALA A 42 15.36 -9.56 2.26
C ALA A 42 15.67 -8.42 3.23
N THR A 43 15.10 -7.23 2.99
CA THR A 43 15.26 -6.07 3.88
C THR A 43 14.61 -6.32 5.24
N ILE A 44 13.40 -6.89 5.29
CA ILE A 44 12.73 -7.25 6.54
C ILE A 44 13.56 -8.28 7.30
N ALA A 45 14.01 -9.34 6.64
CA ALA A 45 14.84 -10.37 7.26
C ALA A 45 16.15 -9.78 7.83
N TRP A 46 16.79 -8.88 7.07
CA TRP A 46 17.98 -8.17 7.53
C TRP A 46 17.71 -7.32 8.77
N ILE A 47 16.61 -6.56 8.81
CA ILE A 47 16.22 -5.77 9.99
C ILE A 47 16.02 -6.68 11.21
N GLU A 48 15.32 -7.82 11.05
CA GLU A 48 15.07 -8.73 12.16
C GLU A 48 16.34 -9.37 12.71
N ALA A 49 17.28 -9.72 11.84
CA ALA A 49 18.59 -10.24 12.20
C ALA A 49 19.45 -9.16 12.89
N ARG A 50 19.43 -7.93 12.37
CA ARG A 50 20.22 -6.80 12.90
C ARG A 50 19.69 -6.28 14.25
N TYR A 51 18.38 -6.37 14.46
CA TYR A 51 17.67 -5.87 15.63
C TYR A 51 16.85 -6.99 16.30
N PRO A 52 17.49 -7.89 17.09
CA PRO A 52 16.83 -9.05 17.68
C PRO A 52 15.73 -8.71 18.71
N LYS A 53 15.51 -7.43 19.05
CA LYS A 53 14.41 -6.96 19.89
C LYS A 53 13.37 -6.12 19.13
N VAL A 54 13.48 -6.03 17.80
CA VAL A 54 12.44 -5.35 17.00
C VAL A 54 11.10 -6.06 17.20
N GLN A 55 10.07 -5.26 17.45
CA GLN A 55 8.70 -5.73 17.68
C GLN A 55 7.77 -5.33 16.53
N ARG A 56 8.14 -4.27 15.81
CA ARG A 56 7.32 -3.66 14.77
C ARG A 56 8.21 -3.09 13.67
N ILE A 57 7.88 -3.41 12.43
CA ILE A 57 8.49 -2.82 11.23
C ILE A 57 7.36 -2.16 10.44
N VAL A 58 7.55 -0.89 10.12
CA VAL A 58 6.56 -0.08 9.41
C VAL A 58 7.07 0.18 8.01
N LEU A 59 6.32 -0.28 7.03
CA LEU A 59 6.52 0.04 5.63
C LEU A 59 5.56 1.18 5.30
N VAL A 60 6.10 2.34 4.94
CA VAL A 60 5.30 3.51 4.54
C VAL A 60 5.70 3.93 3.12
N GLY A 61 4.70 4.23 2.30
CA GLY A 61 4.91 4.61 0.92
C GLY A 61 3.85 5.60 0.45
N HIS A 62 4.30 6.68 -0.17
CA HIS A 62 3.47 7.68 -0.84
C HIS A 62 3.47 7.44 -2.36
N SER A 63 2.35 7.72 -3.05
CA SER A 63 2.25 7.70 -4.52
C SER A 63 2.67 6.35 -5.12
N LEU A 64 3.77 6.28 -5.89
CA LEU A 64 4.32 5.03 -6.42
C LEU A 64 4.83 4.07 -5.33
N GLY A 65 5.30 4.60 -4.19
CA GLY A 65 5.63 3.79 -3.01
C GLY A 65 4.38 3.20 -2.35
N GLY A 66 3.27 3.93 -2.30
CA GLY A 66 2.00 3.40 -1.78
C GLY A 66 1.45 2.27 -2.67
N GLN A 67 1.60 2.45 -3.98
CA GLN A 67 1.37 1.44 -5.00
C GLN A 67 2.19 0.16 -4.77
N LEU A 68 3.50 0.30 -4.55
CA LEU A 68 4.38 -0.82 -4.22
C LEU A 68 3.91 -1.54 -2.97
N LEU A 69 3.63 -0.81 -1.89
CA LEU A 69 3.24 -1.43 -0.62
C LEU A 69 1.86 -2.09 -0.66
N GLN A 70 0.91 -1.55 -1.44
CA GLN A 70 -0.35 -2.25 -1.66
C GLN A 70 -0.13 -3.59 -2.35
N ARG A 71 0.73 -3.61 -3.38
CA ARG A 71 1.02 -4.83 -4.15
C ARG A 71 1.85 -5.82 -3.34
N TYR A 72 2.85 -5.37 -2.62
CA TYR A 72 3.62 -6.21 -1.70
C TYR A 72 2.72 -6.77 -0.59
N GLY A 73 1.90 -5.92 0.01
CA GLY A 73 0.84 -6.32 0.96
C GLY A 73 -0.15 -7.34 0.38
N LEU A 74 -0.37 -7.37 -0.92
CA LEU A 74 -1.25 -8.35 -1.55
C LEU A 74 -0.52 -9.66 -1.89
N LEU A 75 0.69 -9.52 -2.42
CA LEU A 75 1.45 -10.59 -3.04
C LEU A 75 2.34 -11.37 -2.06
N ARG A 76 2.80 -10.76 -0.96
CA ARG A 76 3.70 -11.44 0.00
C ARG A 76 3.19 -12.80 0.44
N HIS A 77 4.06 -13.77 0.59
CA HIS A 77 3.69 -15.11 1.00
C HIS A 77 3.23 -15.19 2.47
N ASP A 78 2.29 -16.09 2.73
CA ASP A 78 2.06 -16.60 4.10
C ASP A 78 3.12 -17.70 4.36
N GLY A 79 3.71 -17.72 5.56
CA GLY A 79 4.77 -18.68 5.92
C GLY A 79 6.19 -18.10 5.92
N GLN A 80 6.39 -16.88 5.40
CA GLN A 80 7.57 -16.08 5.76
C GLN A 80 7.40 -15.60 7.21
N SER A 81 7.85 -16.43 8.16
CA SER A 81 7.81 -16.13 9.58
C SER A 81 8.44 -14.77 9.81
N THR A 82 7.63 -13.79 10.20
CA THR A 82 8.13 -12.49 10.61
C THR A 82 7.87 -12.41 12.10
N ARG A 83 8.95 -12.25 12.87
CA ARG A 83 8.86 -12.18 14.33
C ARG A 83 8.20 -10.86 14.76
N SER A 84 8.42 -9.82 13.99
CA SER A 84 7.90 -8.47 14.19
C SER A 84 6.52 -8.32 13.55
N ARG A 85 5.68 -7.51 14.17
CA ARG A 85 4.47 -7.01 13.52
C ARG A 85 4.85 -6.16 12.30
N LEU A 86 4.28 -6.47 11.15
CA LEU A 86 4.40 -5.67 9.94
C LEU A 86 3.18 -4.76 9.76
N ASP A 87 3.42 -3.47 9.52
CA ASP A 87 2.43 -2.47 9.14
C ASP A 87 2.68 -1.97 7.72
N PHE A 88 1.61 -1.90 6.92
CA PHE A 88 1.64 -1.34 5.57
C PHE A 88 0.85 -0.04 5.55
N ILE A 89 1.54 1.10 5.47
CA ILE A 89 0.93 2.43 5.37
C ILE A 89 0.97 2.87 3.91
N ILE A 90 -0.20 2.86 3.27
CA ILE A 90 -0.39 3.12 1.85
C ILE A 90 -0.97 4.52 1.72
N MET A 91 -0.13 5.46 1.26
CA MET A 91 -0.50 6.87 1.14
C MET A 91 -0.66 7.28 -0.32
N ASN A 92 -1.82 7.86 -0.65
CA ASN A 92 -2.09 8.48 -1.96
C ASN A 92 -1.68 7.61 -3.16
N ALA A 93 -1.88 6.29 -3.09
CA ALA A 93 -1.44 5.40 -4.17
C ALA A 93 -2.19 5.74 -5.46
N ALA A 94 -1.45 5.86 -6.56
CA ALA A 94 -2.07 6.30 -7.81
C ALA A 94 -2.97 5.24 -8.43
N THR A 95 -2.68 3.97 -8.20
CA THR A 95 -3.46 2.86 -8.73
C THR A 95 -3.42 1.70 -7.74
N TYR A 96 -4.37 0.80 -7.85
CA TYR A 96 -4.48 -0.35 -6.97
C TYR A 96 -4.64 -1.62 -7.82
N ALA A 97 -4.08 -2.73 -7.38
CA ALA A 97 -4.43 -4.04 -7.93
C ALA A 97 -5.84 -4.39 -7.44
N TYR A 98 -6.84 -4.32 -8.32
CA TYR A 98 -8.25 -4.44 -7.95
C TYR A 98 -8.65 -5.89 -7.61
N PRO A 99 -9.55 -6.09 -6.63
CA PRO A 99 -9.97 -7.42 -6.18
C PRO A 99 -10.98 -8.12 -7.09
N VAL A 100 -11.64 -7.37 -7.96
CA VAL A 100 -12.71 -7.85 -8.86
C VAL A 100 -12.61 -7.13 -10.19
N LYS A 101 -13.22 -7.69 -11.26
CA LYS A 101 -13.30 -7.03 -12.59
C LYS A 101 -14.17 -5.79 -12.61
N ALA A 102 -15.17 -5.68 -11.74
CA ALA A 102 -16.02 -4.49 -11.68
C ALA A 102 -15.16 -3.26 -11.35
N ARG A 103 -15.47 -2.14 -11.99
CA ARG A 103 -14.78 -0.86 -11.80
C ARG A 103 -15.80 0.22 -11.40
N PRO A 104 -15.43 1.15 -10.51
CA PRO A 104 -16.34 2.17 -10.00
C PRO A 104 -16.69 3.24 -11.04
N VAL A 105 -15.83 3.47 -12.02
CA VAL A 105 -16.03 4.48 -13.07
C VAL A 105 -16.38 3.76 -14.39
N PRO A 106 -17.48 4.16 -15.07
CA PRO A 106 -17.79 3.64 -16.39
C PRO A 106 -16.65 3.88 -17.38
N PHE A 107 -16.29 2.85 -18.13
CA PHE A 107 -15.23 2.89 -19.14
C PHE A 107 -15.55 1.89 -20.26
N ASN A 108 -14.91 2.06 -21.42
CA ASN A 108 -15.04 1.12 -22.53
C ASN A 108 -13.92 0.07 -22.45
N ALA A 109 -14.27 -1.17 -22.13
CA ALA A 109 -13.33 -2.29 -22.01
C ALA A 109 -12.69 -2.67 -23.36
N THR A 110 -13.35 -2.42 -24.49
CA THR A 110 -12.78 -2.67 -25.83
C THR A 110 -11.62 -1.73 -26.13
N SER A 111 -11.73 -0.46 -25.73
CA SER A 111 -10.63 0.52 -25.86
C SER A 111 -9.65 0.50 -24.68
N CYS A 112 -9.91 -0.32 -23.67
CA CYS A 112 -9.08 -0.46 -22.48
C CYS A 112 -8.91 -1.95 -22.10
N PRO A 113 -8.38 -2.81 -23.00
CA PRO A 113 -8.42 -4.26 -22.81
C PRO A 113 -7.58 -4.74 -21.62
N THR A 114 -6.61 -3.94 -21.17
CA THR A 114 -5.66 -4.23 -20.10
C THR A 114 -6.09 -3.72 -18.72
N PHE A 115 -7.31 -3.18 -18.58
CA PHE A 115 -7.82 -2.61 -17.31
C PHE A 115 -7.80 -3.55 -16.11
N ASP A 116 -7.82 -4.85 -16.38
CA ASP A 116 -7.77 -5.91 -15.37
C ASP A 116 -6.48 -6.74 -15.48
N THR A 117 -5.50 -6.34 -16.29
CA THR A 117 -4.18 -6.98 -16.34
C THR A 117 -3.31 -6.44 -15.20
N TRP A 118 -2.34 -7.22 -14.70
CA TRP A 118 -1.37 -6.70 -13.73
C TRP A 118 -0.67 -5.47 -14.34
N PRO A 119 -0.55 -4.35 -13.60
CA PRO A 119 -0.68 -4.20 -12.15
C PRO A 119 -2.03 -3.64 -11.65
N PHE A 120 -3.06 -3.64 -12.49
CA PHE A 120 -4.40 -3.10 -12.21
C PHE A 120 -5.42 -4.16 -11.82
N GLY A 121 -5.19 -5.43 -12.19
CA GLY A 121 -6.03 -6.57 -11.86
C GLY A 121 -5.31 -7.90 -12.10
N PHE A 122 -6.08 -8.97 -12.33
CA PHE A 122 -5.59 -10.35 -12.39
C PHE A 122 -6.06 -11.14 -13.63
N ALA A 123 -6.57 -10.47 -14.68
CA ALA A 123 -7.09 -11.10 -15.90
C ALA A 123 -6.04 -11.94 -16.65
N SER A 124 -4.76 -11.61 -16.53
CA SER A 124 -3.67 -12.36 -17.13
C SER A 124 -2.68 -12.84 -16.06
N PRO A 125 -2.73 -14.12 -15.65
CA PRO A 125 -1.80 -14.67 -14.67
C PRO A 125 -0.33 -14.54 -15.09
N SER A 126 -0.04 -14.55 -16.40
CA SER A 126 1.31 -14.42 -16.94
C SER A 126 1.89 -13.00 -16.80
N SER A 127 1.08 -12.02 -16.40
CA SER A 127 1.55 -10.64 -16.16
C SER A 127 1.96 -10.38 -14.71
N LEU A 128 1.68 -11.32 -13.80
CA LEU A 128 2.12 -11.20 -12.41
C LEU A 128 3.63 -11.46 -12.28
N PRO A 129 4.30 -10.82 -11.31
CA PRO A 129 5.66 -11.18 -10.95
C PRO A 129 5.75 -12.66 -10.56
N PRO A 130 6.82 -13.38 -10.98
CA PRO A 130 7.04 -14.78 -10.60
C PRO A 130 6.92 -15.03 -9.09
N TYR A 131 7.31 -14.03 -8.29
CA TYR A 131 7.17 -13.96 -6.85
C TYR A 131 5.87 -14.62 -6.35
N SER A 132 4.68 -14.25 -6.85
CA SER A 132 3.40 -14.80 -6.34
C SER A 132 2.64 -15.68 -7.32
N ALA A 133 3.30 -16.19 -8.36
CA ALA A 133 2.60 -17.00 -9.38
C ALA A 133 1.96 -18.26 -8.77
N ALA A 134 2.66 -18.95 -7.86
CA ALA A 134 2.16 -20.13 -7.16
C ALA A 134 1.00 -19.81 -6.19
N ASP A 135 1.08 -18.67 -5.50
CA ASP A 135 0.00 -18.21 -4.61
C ASP A 135 -1.25 -17.84 -5.40
N LEU A 136 -1.10 -17.18 -6.55
CA LEU A 136 -2.24 -16.90 -7.43
C LEU A 136 -2.88 -18.20 -7.93
N ALA A 137 -2.07 -19.19 -8.33
CA ALA A 137 -2.57 -20.46 -8.81
C ALA A 137 -3.34 -21.26 -7.73
N SER A 138 -2.92 -21.15 -6.46
CA SER A 138 -3.53 -21.89 -5.35
C SER A 138 -4.69 -21.15 -4.67
N LEU A 139 -4.54 -19.85 -4.43
CA LEU A 139 -5.51 -19.04 -3.68
C LEU A 139 -6.50 -18.31 -4.60
N GLY A 140 -6.13 -18.08 -5.86
CA GLY A 140 -6.85 -17.20 -6.77
C GLY A 140 -6.87 -15.74 -6.32
N THR A 141 -7.40 -14.86 -7.16
CA THR A 141 -7.49 -13.41 -6.86
C THR A 141 -8.20 -13.13 -5.53
N LYS A 142 -9.32 -13.82 -5.26
CA LYS A 142 -10.08 -13.65 -4.03
C LYS A 142 -9.24 -14.05 -2.81
N GLY A 143 -8.57 -15.20 -2.85
CA GLY A 143 -7.75 -15.67 -1.73
C GLY A 143 -6.56 -14.74 -1.45
N LEU A 144 -5.89 -14.19 -2.48
CA LEU A 144 -4.85 -13.17 -2.28
C LEU A 144 -5.38 -11.94 -1.53
N HIS A 145 -6.56 -11.42 -1.89
CA HIS A 145 -7.15 -10.26 -1.21
C HIS A 145 -7.69 -10.60 0.18
N THR A 146 -8.26 -11.79 0.38
CA THR A 146 -8.66 -12.27 1.71
C THR A 146 -7.43 -12.38 2.62
N ARG A 147 -6.29 -12.87 2.11
CA ARG A 147 -5.02 -12.86 2.82
C ARG A 147 -4.54 -11.43 3.09
N PHE A 148 -4.62 -10.51 2.13
CA PHE A 148 -4.24 -9.12 2.37
C PHE A 148 -5.07 -8.47 3.49
N ALA A 149 -6.37 -8.81 3.55
CA ALA A 149 -7.27 -8.32 4.58
C ALA A 149 -6.90 -8.76 6.01
N THR A 150 -6.08 -9.82 6.19
CA THR A 150 -5.61 -10.23 7.53
C THR A 150 -4.41 -9.42 8.02
N ARG A 151 -3.79 -8.60 7.17
CA ARG A 151 -2.58 -7.82 7.49
C ARG A 151 -2.92 -6.50 8.19
N ASN A 152 -1.94 -5.89 8.85
CA ASN A 152 -2.09 -4.54 9.39
C ASN A 152 -1.90 -3.52 8.27
N VAL A 153 -2.99 -2.90 7.83
CA VAL A 153 -2.97 -1.99 6.68
C VAL A 153 -3.62 -0.67 7.05
N HIS A 154 -2.96 0.42 6.70
CA HIS A 154 -3.44 1.76 6.92
C HIS A 154 -3.54 2.45 5.56
N ILE A 155 -4.76 2.64 5.06
CA ILE A 155 -5.00 3.46 3.86
C ILE A 155 -5.11 4.91 4.32
N ALA A 156 -4.25 5.78 3.84
CA ALA A 156 -4.25 7.19 4.20
C ALA A 156 -4.27 8.06 2.95
N LEU A 157 -5.29 8.92 2.81
CA LEU A 157 -5.51 9.73 1.62
C LEU A 157 -5.59 11.21 1.97
N GLY A 158 -4.87 12.05 1.24
CA GLY A 158 -4.96 13.50 1.36
C GLY A 158 -6.34 13.98 0.92
N SER A 159 -7.00 14.83 1.72
CA SER A 159 -8.33 15.36 1.39
C SER A 159 -8.34 16.19 0.11
N ASN A 160 -7.19 16.75 -0.27
CA ASN A 160 -7.00 17.61 -1.41
C ASN A 160 -6.20 16.92 -2.53
N ASP A 161 -6.00 15.59 -2.47
CA ASP A 161 -5.33 14.84 -3.52
C ASP A 161 -6.28 14.52 -4.68
N LEU A 162 -6.66 15.60 -5.37
CA LEU A 162 -7.67 15.66 -6.42
C LEU A 162 -7.08 15.63 -7.83
N ASP A 163 -5.77 15.38 -7.96
CA ASP A 163 -5.11 15.19 -9.26
C ASP A 163 -5.26 13.74 -9.74
N SER A 164 -5.37 13.59 -11.05
CA SER A 164 -5.33 12.30 -11.73
C SER A 164 -3.91 11.73 -11.78
N GLY A 165 -2.88 12.54 -12.01
CA GLY A 165 -1.49 12.06 -12.14
C GLY A 165 -1.29 10.99 -13.24
N THR A 166 -2.28 10.74 -14.10
CA THR A 166 -2.26 9.69 -15.13
C THR A 166 -3.23 10.01 -16.26
N LYS A 167 -2.99 9.40 -17.42
CA LYS A 167 -3.92 9.37 -18.56
C LYS A 167 -4.30 7.94 -18.94
N LEU A 168 -3.83 6.95 -18.18
CA LEU A 168 -4.06 5.53 -18.44
C LEU A 168 -5.51 5.18 -18.14
N CYS A 169 -6.20 4.56 -19.11
CA CYS A 169 -7.60 4.20 -18.98
C CYS A 169 -7.83 3.20 -17.82
N GLU A 170 -6.86 2.33 -17.56
CA GLU A 170 -6.90 1.33 -16.49
C GLU A 170 -6.92 1.98 -15.12
N SER A 171 -6.18 3.08 -14.98
CA SER A 171 -6.15 3.89 -13.76
C SER A 171 -7.43 4.71 -13.61
N LEU A 172 -7.90 5.33 -14.70
CA LEU A 172 -9.11 6.15 -14.71
C LEU A 172 -10.39 5.33 -14.44
N ALA A 173 -10.41 4.05 -14.83
CA ALA A 173 -11.49 3.13 -14.49
C ALA A 173 -11.63 2.96 -12.95
N GLN A 174 -10.55 3.19 -12.19
CA GLN A 174 -10.56 3.09 -10.72
C GLN A 174 -11.04 4.36 -10.03
N GLY A 175 -11.17 5.49 -10.73
CA GLY A 175 -11.45 6.82 -10.16
C GLY A 175 -10.69 7.94 -10.89
N SER A 176 -11.25 9.16 -10.90
CA SER A 176 -10.69 10.29 -11.66
C SER A 176 -9.43 10.90 -11.03
N TYR A 177 -9.23 10.71 -9.73
CA TYR A 177 -8.11 11.28 -8.96
C TYR A 177 -7.65 10.36 -7.83
N HIS A 178 -6.50 10.62 -7.20
CA HIS A 178 -5.89 9.70 -6.22
C HIS A 178 -6.82 9.41 -5.04
N LEU A 179 -7.44 10.45 -4.47
CA LEU A 179 -8.39 10.31 -3.38
C LEU A 179 -9.59 9.41 -3.74
N SER A 180 -10.20 9.57 -4.92
CA SER A 180 -11.33 8.74 -5.33
C SER A 180 -10.90 7.29 -5.60
N ARG A 181 -9.73 7.07 -6.20
CA ARG A 181 -9.19 5.73 -6.43
C ARG A 181 -8.97 4.95 -5.14
N GLY A 182 -8.38 5.58 -4.11
CA GLY A 182 -8.21 4.94 -2.81
C GLY A 182 -9.52 4.65 -2.09
N ARG A 183 -10.49 5.58 -2.16
CA ARG A 183 -11.86 5.39 -1.64
C ARG A 183 -12.54 4.18 -2.27
N PHE A 184 -12.59 4.15 -3.60
CA PHE A 184 -13.29 3.10 -4.32
C PHE A 184 -12.59 1.75 -4.22
N TYR A 185 -11.25 1.72 -4.22
CA TYR A 185 -10.51 0.48 -3.96
C TYR A 185 -10.84 -0.08 -2.57
N THR A 186 -10.85 0.76 -1.52
CA THR A 186 -11.16 0.33 -0.16
C THR A 186 -12.56 -0.30 -0.08
N ALA A 187 -13.55 0.35 -0.71
CA ALA A 187 -14.91 -0.17 -0.79
C ALA A 187 -14.98 -1.49 -1.58
N ALA A 188 -14.29 -1.58 -2.73
CA ALA A 188 -14.24 -2.79 -3.55
C ALA A 188 -13.58 -3.97 -2.82
N LEU A 189 -12.52 -3.72 -2.04
CA LEU A 189 -11.88 -4.74 -1.22
C LEU A 189 -12.84 -5.27 -0.16
N ILE A 190 -13.50 -4.38 0.59
CA ILE A 190 -14.48 -4.81 1.60
C ILE A 190 -15.55 -5.68 0.96
N ASN A 191 -16.09 -5.30 -0.19
CA ASN A 191 -17.09 -6.11 -0.90
C ASN A 191 -16.56 -7.48 -1.34
N ALA A 192 -15.29 -7.56 -1.69
CA ALA A 192 -14.67 -8.78 -2.19
C ALA A 192 -14.25 -9.74 -1.06
N THR A 193 -13.88 -9.21 0.11
CA THR A 193 -13.32 -9.99 1.23
C THR A 193 -14.28 -10.13 2.42
N GLY A 194 -15.19 -9.18 2.60
CA GLY A 194 -16.34 -9.22 3.52
C GLY A 194 -17.65 -9.28 2.72
N GLY A 195 -18.63 -10.07 3.15
CA GLY A 195 -19.86 -10.27 2.36
C GLY A 195 -20.55 -8.95 2.00
N ALA A 196 -21.26 -8.92 0.86
CA ALA A 196 -21.94 -7.74 0.31
C ALA A 196 -22.79 -6.93 1.33
N ALA A 197 -23.29 -7.59 2.38
CA ALA A 197 -23.97 -6.95 3.50
C ALA A 197 -23.10 -5.91 4.23
N ALA A 198 -21.81 -6.20 4.45
CA ALA A 198 -20.88 -5.25 5.05
C ALA A 198 -20.62 -4.06 4.13
N TYR A 199 -20.41 -4.30 2.83
CA TYR A 199 -20.25 -3.24 1.82
C TYR A 199 -21.47 -2.32 1.73
N THR A 200 -22.68 -2.89 1.66
CA THR A 200 -23.94 -2.13 1.56
C THR A 200 -24.27 -1.40 2.85
N ALA A 201 -24.16 -2.05 4.01
CA ALA A 201 -24.35 -1.40 5.32
C ALA A 201 -23.37 -0.25 5.53
N ALA A 202 -22.21 -0.32 4.86
CA ALA A 202 -21.21 0.70 4.92
C ALA A 202 -21.47 1.88 3.95
N GLY A 203 -22.49 1.83 3.09
CA GLY A 203 -22.81 2.93 2.15
C GLY A 203 -22.05 2.86 0.81
N GLY A 204 -21.51 1.68 0.48
CA GLY A 204 -20.89 1.39 -0.82
C GLY A 204 -19.81 2.41 -1.23
N ASN A 205 -19.85 2.83 -2.50
CA ASN A 205 -18.88 3.79 -3.06
C ASN A 205 -18.99 5.21 -2.48
N ASN A 206 -20.09 5.56 -1.81
CA ASN A 206 -20.24 6.87 -1.15
C ASN A 206 -19.59 6.89 0.23
N ARG A 207 -19.09 5.74 0.71
CA ARG A 207 -18.34 5.63 1.96
C ARG A 207 -16.96 6.29 1.84
N PHE A 208 -16.30 6.48 2.99
CA PHE A 208 -14.89 6.82 3.10
C PHE A 208 -14.58 8.28 2.70
N GLN A 209 -15.60 9.14 2.85
CA GLN A 209 -15.46 10.59 2.76
C GLN A 209 -14.72 11.18 3.97
N SER A 210 -14.72 10.47 5.10
CA SER A 210 -14.02 10.81 6.34
C SER A 210 -13.21 9.61 6.86
N SER A 211 -12.33 9.87 7.83
CA SER A 211 -11.55 8.84 8.52
C SER A 211 -12.45 7.85 9.26
N VAL A 212 -11.99 6.61 9.33
CA VAL A 212 -12.67 5.48 9.93
C VAL A 212 -11.67 4.76 10.84
N GLY A 213 -12.11 4.49 12.07
CA GLY A 213 -11.32 3.77 13.06
C GLY A 213 -11.07 2.31 12.69
N GLN A 214 -10.17 1.69 13.43
CA GLN A 214 -9.71 0.33 13.16
C GLN A 214 -10.88 -0.68 13.15
N GLY A 215 -11.00 -1.49 12.09
CA GLY A 215 -12.01 -2.54 11.98
C GLY A 215 -13.47 -2.08 11.99
N GLN A 216 -13.71 -0.77 12.07
CA GLN A 216 -15.05 -0.20 11.93
C GLN A 216 -15.47 -0.29 10.48
N ALA A 217 -16.70 0.10 10.14
CA ALA A 217 -17.09 0.30 8.75
C ALA A 217 -17.10 -0.93 7.83
N GLY A 218 -16.99 -2.14 8.37
CA GLY A 218 -16.73 -3.33 7.54
C GLY A 218 -15.28 -3.41 7.02
N LEU A 219 -14.38 -2.51 7.43
CA LEU A 219 -12.95 -2.69 7.22
C LEU A 219 -12.50 -4.00 7.89
N PRO A 220 -11.49 -4.68 7.35
CA PRO A 220 -10.85 -5.77 8.07
C PRO A 220 -10.37 -5.31 9.45
N ALA A 221 -10.38 -6.22 10.44
CA ALA A 221 -10.20 -5.88 11.86
C ALA A 221 -8.87 -5.16 12.17
N SER A 222 -7.83 -5.41 11.37
CA SER A 222 -6.49 -4.83 11.51
C SER A 222 -6.28 -3.59 10.64
N TRP A 223 -7.31 -3.13 9.91
CA TRP A 223 -7.21 -2.03 8.96
C TRP A 223 -7.70 -0.72 9.54
N THR A 224 -7.08 0.39 9.12
CA THR A 224 -7.62 1.74 9.28
C THR A 224 -7.74 2.45 7.94
N TYR A 225 -8.61 3.45 7.90
CA TYR A 225 -8.77 4.31 6.75
C TYR A 225 -8.77 5.77 7.22
N ASP A 226 -7.87 6.59 6.71
CA ASP A 226 -7.63 7.94 7.19
C ASP A 226 -7.74 8.96 6.04
N ILE A 227 -8.52 10.02 6.25
CA ILE A 227 -8.49 11.22 5.43
C ILE A 227 -7.60 12.26 6.14
N ILE A 228 -6.50 12.64 5.50
CA ILE A 228 -5.56 13.62 6.01
C ILE A 228 -5.98 15.00 5.48
N ALA A 229 -6.59 15.79 6.36
CA ALA A 229 -7.11 17.11 6.02
C ALA A 229 -5.99 18.04 5.52
N GLY A 230 -6.26 18.80 4.46
CA GLY A 230 -5.36 19.81 3.91
C GLY A 230 -4.28 19.26 2.98
N CYS A 231 -3.89 17.99 3.11
CA CYS A 231 -2.85 17.41 2.26
C CYS A 231 -3.34 17.08 0.85
N SER A 232 -2.55 17.46 -0.14
CA SER A 232 -2.66 17.04 -1.55
C SER A 232 -1.70 15.87 -1.84
N HIS A 233 -1.22 15.74 -3.08
CA HIS A 233 -0.23 14.74 -3.48
C HIS A 233 1.21 15.06 -3.00
N SER A 234 1.38 15.39 -1.72
CA SER A 234 2.66 15.76 -1.10
C SER A 234 3.09 14.72 -0.07
N GLN A 235 4.28 14.14 -0.27
CA GLN A 235 4.84 13.17 0.66
C GLN A 235 5.09 13.81 2.04
N GLU A 236 5.67 15.01 2.04
CA GLU A 236 6.02 15.76 3.25
C GLU A 236 4.78 16.01 4.09
N CYS A 237 3.71 16.56 3.48
CA CYS A 237 2.45 16.81 4.18
C CYS A 237 1.86 15.50 4.75
N MET A 238 1.81 14.45 3.94
CA MET A 238 1.23 13.17 4.37
C MET A 238 2.01 12.57 5.54
N TYR A 239 3.34 12.58 5.49
CA TYR A 239 4.19 11.95 6.51
C TYR A 239 4.26 12.78 7.80
N GLN A 240 4.30 14.11 7.69
CA GLN A 240 4.44 15.02 8.83
C GLN A 240 3.11 15.42 9.46
N SER A 241 1.96 15.17 8.81
CA SER A 241 0.66 15.38 9.41
C SER A 241 0.50 14.60 10.72
N THR A 242 -0.33 15.10 11.65
CA THR A 242 -0.63 14.42 12.92
C THR A 242 -1.05 12.97 12.71
N MET A 243 -1.86 12.70 11.68
CA MET A 243 -2.29 11.34 11.36
C MET A 243 -1.17 10.49 10.75
N GLY A 244 -0.36 11.06 9.85
CA GLY A 244 0.82 10.38 9.30
C GLY A 244 1.80 9.95 10.39
N ILE A 245 2.19 10.89 11.25
CA ILE A 245 3.06 10.63 12.40
C ILE A 245 2.44 9.56 13.30
N LYS A 246 1.14 9.64 13.58
CA LYS A 246 0.45 8.63 14.40
C LYS A 246 0.62 7.23 13.82
N ARG A 247 0.31 7.01 12.54
CA ARG A 247 0.43 5.68 11.91
C ARG A 247 1.88 5.20 11.85
N ILE A 248 2.79 6.09 11.45
CA ILE A 248 4.21 5.74 11.26
C ILE A 248 4.87 5.43 12.62
N MET A 249 4.70 6.32 13.61
CA MET A 249 5.54 6.32 14.81
C MET A 249 4.83 5.87 16.09
N LEU A 250 3.51 6.05 16.21
CA LEU A 250 2.82 5.99 17.50
C LEU A 250 1.88 4.79 17.65
N ASP A 251 1.32 4.28 16.56
CA ASP A 251 0.45 3.10 16.58
C ASP A 251 1.21 1.84 17.03
N GLY A 252 0.50 0.92 17.68
CA GLY A 252 1.06 -0.31 18.23
C GLY A 252 1.79 -0.15 19.57
N PHE A 253 1.86 1.06 20.12
CA PHE A 253 2.36 1.32 21.47
C PHE A 253 1.20 1.55 22.47
N SER A 254 1.43 1.26 23.75
CA SER A 254 0.47 1.63 24.80
C SER A 254 0.33 3.15 24.89
N ALA A 255 -0.82 3.66 25.36
CA ALA A 255 -1.05 5.11 25.46
C ALA A 255 0.06 5.86 26.21
N THR A 256 0.62 5.26 27.27
CA THR A 256 1.76 5.81 28.02
C THR A 256 3.04 5.82 27.19
N ALA A 257 3.33 4.75 26.45
CA ALA A 257 4.49 4.68 25.56
C ALA A 257 4.35 5.64 24.36
N SER A 258 3.16 5.79 23.79
CA SER A 258 2.88 6.73 22.71
C SER A 258 3.09 8.17 23.17
N ARG A 259 2.59 8.57 24.35
CA ARG A 259 2.83 9.92 24.91
C ARG A 259 4.32 10.23 25.09
N LYS A 260 5.07 9.30 25.69
CA LYS A 260 6.52 9.47 25.89
C LYS A 260 7.29 9.58 24.56
N ARG A 261 6.83 8.88 23.52
CA ARG A 261 7.41 8.95 22.17
C ARG A 261 7.03 10.22 21.44
N ALA A 262 5.78 10.66 21.51
CA ALA A 262 5.30 11.90 20.92
C ALA A 262 6.09 13.10 21.44
N SER A 263 6.24 13.22 22.77
CA SER A 263 7.06 14.26 23.40
C SER A 263 8.52 14.23 22.92
N ARG A 264 9.13 13.04 22.75
CA ARG A 264 10.48 12.93 22.17
C ARG A 264 10.54 13.29 20.69
N LEU A 265 9.48 13.02 19.93
CA LEU A 265 9.40 13.32 18.52
C LEU A 265 9.27 14.83 18.28
N GLU A 266 8.46 15.51 19.08
CA GLU A 266 8.36 16.98 19.09
C GLU A 266 9.73 17.62 19.33
N THR A 267 10.50 17.11 20.32
CA THR A 267 11.88 17.55 20.57
C THR A 267 12.84 17.25 19.41
N LEU A 268 12.68 16.11 18.73
CA LEU A 268 13.56 15.71 17.61
C LEU A 268 13.25 16.42 16.30
N LEU A 269 11.99 16.79 16.08
CA LEU A 269 11.54 17.48 14.87
C LEU A 269 11.66 19.01 14.97
N GLY A 270 12.15 19.55 16.09
CA GLY A 270 12.26 20.99 16.30
C GLY A 270 10.90 21.69 16.23
N MET A 271 9.82 20.98 16.57
CA MET A 271 8.50 21.56 16.71
C MET A 271 8.45 22.25 18.07
N ASP A 272 9.14 23.38 18.18
CA ASP A 272 8.99 24.26 19.34
C ASP A 272 7.52 24.68 19.43
N GLN A 273 6.97 24.51 20.63
CA GLN A 273 5.66 25.03 21.00
C GLN A 273 5.76 26.56 21.14
N ASP A 274 5.87 27.26 20.03
CA ASP A 274 5.61 28.69 19.98
C ASP A 274 4.40 28.91 19.08
N GLU A 275 3.22 28.95 19.69
CA GLU A 275 2.12 29.87 19.37
C GLU A 275 1.00 29.66 20.40
N ASP A 276 1.05 30.49 21.45
CA ASP A 276 -0.09 30.87 22.31
C ASP A 276 -1.09 31.76 21.53
#